data_AF-A0A643CF51-F1
#
_entry.id   AF-A0A643CF51-F1
#
_cell.length_a   1.000
_cell.length_b   1.000
_cell.length_c   1.000
_cell.angle_alpha   90.00
_cell.angle_beta   90.00
_cell.angle_gamma   90.00
#
_symmetry.space_group_name_H-M   'P 1'
#
loop_
_entity.id
_entity.type
_entity.pdbx_description
1 polymer ?
#
loop_
_entity_poly.entity_id
_entity_poly.type
_entity_poly.pdbx_seq_one_letter_code
_entity_poly.pdbx_strand_id
1 'polypeptide(L)' 'HLHKHQGSVLHPDYKTAFPSFEDALHRLLPYHVYQGALPSPNDYHKVDEEFETVSTQLLKRTQAMLNKYRLLLLEESR' A
#
# COMPACT_ATOMS: atom_id res chain seq x y z
N HIS A 1 -9.88 -7.80 -15.52
CA HIS A 1 -9.02 -8.77 -16.24
C HIS A 1 -7.85 -9.27 -15.39
N LEU A 2 -7.16 -8.43 -14.60
CA LEU A 2 -5.98 -8.84 -13.81
C LEU A 2 -6.25 -9.92 -12.73
N HIS A 3 -7.36 -9.84 -12.00
CA HIS A 3 -7.72 -10.83 -10.95
C HIS A 3 -7.86 -12.27 -11.46
N LYS A 4 -8.29 -12.48 -12.72
CA LYS A 4 -8.48 -13.83 -13.27
C LYS A 4 -7.14 -14.56 -13.52
N HIS A 5 -6.04 -13.83 -13.70
CA HIS A 5 -4.72 -14.40 -14.00
C HIS A 5 -3.82 -14.54 -12.76
N GLN A 6 -4.18 -13.95 -11.61
CA GLN A 6 -3.41 -14.11 -10.38
C GLN A 6 -3.63 -15.49 -9.73
N GLY A 7 -4.83 -16.07 -9.88
CA GLY A 7 -5.14 -17.40 -9.34
C GLY A 7 -4.34 -18.54 -9.99
N SER A 8 -4.03 -18.43 -11.29
CA SER A 8 -3.25 -19.45 -12.01
C SER A 8 -1.78 -19.52 -11.59
N VAL A 9 -1.25 -18.43 -11.03
CA VAL A 9 0.11 -18.40 -10.45
C VAL A 9 0.20 -19.18 -9.15
N LEU A 10 -0.90 -19.22 -8.38
CA LEU A 10 -0.95 -19.91 -7.08
C LEU A 10 -1.08 -21.43 -7.21
N HIS A 11 -1.68 -21.90 -8.32
CA HIS A 11 -1.93 -23.32 -8.57
C HIS A 11 -1.62 -23.72 -10.03
N PRO A 12 -0.35 -23.62 -10.47
CA PRO A 12 0.01 -24.01 -11.82
C PRO A 12 0.05 -25.53 -11.98
N ASP A 13 -0.02 -25.99 -13.23
CA ASP A 13 0.26 -27.37 -13.56
C ASP A 13 1.78 -27.62 -13.56
N TYR A 14 2.23 -28.43 -12.60
CA TYR A 14 3.62 -28.86 -12.43
C TYR A 14 3.93 -30.20 -13.12
N LYS A 15 2.91 -30.93 -13.60
CA LYS A 15 3.06 -32.30 -14.11
C LYS A 15 3.33 -32.33 -15.60
N THR A 16 2.88 -31.32 -16.33
CA THR A 16 3.00 -31.27 -17.79
C THR A 16 4.15 -30.37 -18.24
N ALA A 17 5.11 -30.97 -18.95
CA ALA A 17 6.20 -30.23 -19.61
C ALA A 17 5.67 -29.24 -20.65
N PHE A 18 6.45 -28.20 -20.96
CA PHE A 18 6.07 -27.24 -22.01
C PHE A 18 6.22 -27.90 -23.40
N PRO A 19 5.13 -28.06 -24.18
CA PRO A 19 5.18 -28.65 -25.51
C PRO A 19 5.75 -27.69 -26.56
N SER A 20 5.80 -26.37 -26.28
CA SER A 20 6.35 -25.36 -27.17
C SER A 20 6.84 -24.12 -26.40
N PHE A 21 7.62 -23.28 -27.07
CA PHE A 21 8.01 -21.98 -26.55
C PHE A 21 6.81 -21.07 -26.29
N GLU A 22 5.80 -21.13 -27.17
CA GLU A 22 4.58 -20.33 -27.03
C GLU A 22 3.76 -20.75 -25.80
N ASP A 23 3.66 -22.05 -25.52
CA ASP A 23 3.03 -22.56 -24.27
C ASP A 23 3.80 -22.11 -23.04
N ALA A 24 5.14 -22.18 -23.07
CA ALA A 24 5.99 -21.70 -22.00
C ALA A 24 5.78 -20.20 -21.75
N LEU A 25 5.77 -19.38 -22.80
CA LEU A 25 5.49 -17.95 -22.68
C LEU A 25 4.13 -17.70 -22.05
N HIS A 26 3.06 -18.32 -22.55
CA HIS A 26 1.71 -18.11 -22.03
C HIS A 26 1.55 -18.53 -20.56
N ARG A 27 2.16 -19.65 -20.16
CA ARG A 27 2.08 -20.14 -18.76
C ARG A 27 2.98 -19.35 -17.81
N LEU A 28 4.09 -18.80 -18.29
CA LEU A 28 5.06 -18.04 -17.46
C LEU A 28 4.78 -16.53 -17.43
N LEU A 29 4.08 -15.97 -18.42
CA LEU A 29 3.76 -14.55 -18.48
C LEU A 29 3.02 -14.04 -17.22
N PRO A 30 2.02 -14.75 -16.65
CA PRO A 30 1.33 -14.31 -15.44
C PRO A 30 2.24 -14.10 -14.23
N TYR A 31 3.38 -14.80 -14.14
CA TYR A 31 4.33 -14.65 -13.03
C TYR A 31 5.06 -13.31 -13.07
N HIS A 32 5.26 -12.71 -14.24
CA HIS A 32 5.95 -11.42 -14.39
C HIS A 32 5.11 -10.25 -13.87
N VAL A 33 3.79 -10.41 -13.90
CA VAL A 33 2.81 -9.41 -13.45
C VAL A 33 2.16 -9.80 -12.13
N TYR A 34 2.64 -10.86 -11.49
CA TYR A 34 2.12 -11.31 -10.21
C TYR A 34 2.61 -10.37 -9.10
N GLN A 35 1.68 -9.62 -8.52
CA GLN A 35 1.95 -8.64 -7.48
C GLN A 35 1.75 -9.18 -6.06
N GLY A 36 1.64 -10.51 -5.91
CA GLY A 36 1.34 -11.13 -4.62
C GLY A 36 -0.16 -11.13 -4.29
N ALA A 37 -0.47 -11.47 -3.04
CA ALA A 37 -1.82 -11.31 -2.51
C ALA A 37 -2.16 -9.82 -2.45
N LEU A 38 -3.28 -9.46 -3.08
CA LEU A 38 -3.78 -8.09 -2.99
C LEU A 38 -4.16 -7.77 -1.53
N PRO A 39 -3.91 -6.54 -1.05
CA PRO A 39 -4.29 -6.15 0.29
C PRO A 39 -5.78 -6.39 0.52
N SER A 40 -6.11 -6.95 1.68
CA SER A 40 -7.50 -7.14 2.08
C SER A 40 -8.17 -5.80 2.41
N PRO A 41 -9.52 -5.71 2.40
CA PRO A 41 -10.24 -4.54 2.90
C PRO A 41 -9.75 -4.08 4.29
N ASN A 42 -9.40 -5.03 5.15
CA ASN A 42 -8.88 -4.76 6.48
C ASN A 42 -7.47 -4.14 6.46
N ASP A 43 -6.64 -4.49 5.49
CA ASP A 43 -5.30 -3.89 5.34
C ASP A 43 -5.41 -2.42 4.90
N TYR A 44 -6.37 -2.09 4.03
CA TYR A 44 -6.67 -0.69 3.70
C TYR A 44 -7.14 0.10 4.93
N HIS A 45 -8.04 -0.48 5.73
CA HIS A 45 -8.50 0.17 6.97
C HIS A 45 -7.37 0.47 7.95
N LYS A 46 -6.40 -0.45 8.10
CA LYS A 46 -5.23 -0.22 8.96
C LYS A 46 -4.37 0.94 8.47
N VAL A 47 -4.15 1.04 7.16
CA VAL A 47 -3.39 2.14 6.55
C VAL A 47 -4.09 3.47 6.82
N ASP A 48 -5.41 3.53 6.65
CA ASP A 48 -6.20 4.74 6.92
C ASP A 48 -6.14 5.13 8.41
N GLU A 49 -6.23 4.16 9.32
CA GLU A 49 -6.15 4.40 10.77
C GLU A 49 -4.77 4.93 11.19
N GLU A 50 -3.69 4.37 10.63
CA GLU A 50 -2.33 4.83 10.88
C GLU A 50 -2.14 6.26 10.35
N PHE A 51 -2.61 6.54 9.14
CA PHE A 51 -2.56 7.87 8.53
C PHE A 51 -3.30 8.90 9.38
N GLU A 52 -4.54 8.60 9.80
CA GLU A 52 -5.36 9.48 10.61
C GLU A 52 -4.68 9.78 11.95
N THR A 53 -4.14 8.74 12.60
CA THR A 53 -3.44 8.86 13.89
C THR A 53 -2.23 9.77 13.79
N VAL A 54 -1.35 9.53 12.82
CA VAL A 54 -0.12 10.30 12.64
C VAL A 54 -0.44 11.75 12.24
N SER A 55 -1.37 11.94 11.31
CA SER A 55 -1.77 13.26 10.82
C SER A 55 -2.41 14.10 11.92
N THR A 56 -3.31 13.51 12.72
CA THR A 56 -3.93 14.19 13.86
C THR A 56 -2.89 14.59 14.91
N GLN A 57 -1.91 13.72 15.21
CA GLN A 57 -0.83 14.08 16.14
C GLN A 57 0.02 15.23 15.62
N LEU A 58 0.38 15.19 14.34
CA LEU A 58 1.16 16.25 13.69
C LEU A 58 0.41 17.58 13.74
N LEU A 59 -0.88 17.60 13.39
CA LEU A 59 -1.71 18.80 13.43
C LEU A 59 -1.76 19.40 14.85
N LYS A 60 -1.96 18.56 15.88
CA LYS A 60 -1.95 18.99 17.29
C LYS A 60 -0.62 19.64 17.68
N ARG A 61 0.51 19.03 17.29
CA ARG A 61 1.85 19.59 17.58
C ARG A 61 2.08 20.92 16.88
N THR A 62 1.70 21.03 15.61
CA THR A 62 1.77 22.28 14.85
C THR A 62 0.93 23.37 15.49
N GLN A 63 -0.32 23.06 15.87
CA GLN A 63 -1.19 24.04 16.53
C GLN A 63 -0.64 24.50 17.88
N ALA A 64 -0.08 23.57 18.67
CA ALA A 64 0.57 23.90 19.94
C ALA A 64 1.80 24.81 19.74
N MET A 65 2.63 24.53 18.73
CA MET A 65 3.78 25.36 18.38
C MET A 65 3.35 26.77 17.96
N LEU A 66 2.33 26.89 17.09
CA LEU A 66 1.80 28.18 16.66
C LEU A 66 1.21 28.98 17.82
N ASN A 67 0.47 28.32 18.72
CA ASN A 67 -0.07 28.98 19.90
C ASN A 67 1.05 29.49 20.82
N LYS A 68 2.09 28.70 21.04
CA LYS A 68 3.26 29.12 21.81
C LYS A 68 3.97 30.32 21.17
N TYR A 69 4.18 30.28 19.85
CA TYR A 69 4.79 31.39 19.12
C TYR A 69 3.97 32.68 19.25
N ARG A 70 2.64 32.61 19.11
CA ARG A 70 1.74 33.77 19.30
C ARG A 70 1.85 34.36 20.71
N LEU A 71 1.96 33.52 21.74
CA LEU A 71 2.13 33.99 23.12
C LEU A 71 3.46 34.71 23.32
N LEU A 72 4.56 34.13 22.84
CA LEU A 72 5.89 34.75 22.93
C LEU A 72 5.95 36.10 22.21
N LEU A 73 5.34 36.19 21.02
CA LEU A 73 5.26 37.44 20.28
C LEU A 73 4.49 38.54 21.05
N LEU A 74 3.43 38.17 21.76
CA LEU A 74 2.69 39.10 22.62
C LEU A 74 3.51 39.53 23.83
N GLU A 75 4.26 38.62 24.45
CA GLU A 75 5.16 38.92 25.58
C GLU A 75 6.30 39.86 25.17
N GLU A 76 6.93 39.66 24.02
CA GLU A 76 7.99 40.55 23.50
C GLU A 76 7.47 41.96 23.15
N SER A 77 6.18 42.08 22.83
CA SER A 77 5.57 43.37 22.48
C SER A 77 5.14 44.22 23.68
N ARG A 78 5.33 43.73 24.92
CA ARG A 78 5.03 44.44 26.17
C ARG A 78 6.24 45.19 26.72
#